data_AF-A0A2S8WZ35-F1
#
_entry.id   AF-A0A2S8WZ35-F1
#
_cell.length_a   1.000
_cell.length_b   1.000
_cell.length_c   1.000
_cell.angle_alpha   90.00
_cell.angle_beta   90.00
_cell.angle_gamma   90.00
#
_symmetry.space_group_name_H-M   'P 1'
#
loop_
_entity.id
_entity.type
_entity.pdbx_description
1 polymer ?
#
loop_
_entity_poly.entity_id
_entity_poly.type
_entity_poly.pdbx_seq_one_letter_code
_entity_poly.pdbx_strand_id
1 'polypeptide(L)'
;MSDEVTKIKARQRNLQLKMVRQYVAEQFQLNDKFTEDQIIMKFYFRQSDLTSSLKHFFEKKGDRYTFKKGIRDKIFSISNIHNTLKNEPSSDELVNDYLENFKSFSEQYLNNIFDGSNIYDDFYKKYQSSFEKLHWISLPEYEENMMINSSLLPEDNIEQYYNHYHTLEDLYNVLNGTLKPDNSFKGDINLNNRLSFRVYSRRWGHEDTYTIQRRIDGWHVQHLSINGLSDKDGSGPLLMNLDHDSIQYPKEGIKYALNVLWNLADETAMSVEELQIKLQEIALWISSVERVVGDYQPDWCSYY
;
A
#
# COMPACT_ATOMS: atom_id res chain seq x y z
N MET A 1 -21.96 16.30 -4.33
CA MET A 1 -21.68 14.88 -4.02
C MET A 1 -20.18 14.74 -4.10
N SER A 2 -19.48 14.60 -2.98
CA SER A 2 -18.03 14.35 -3.07
C SER A 2 -17.86 12.96 -3.66
N ASP A 3 -17.03 12.89 -4.68
CA ASP A 3 -16.68 11.67 -5.35
C ASP A 3 -15.88 10.81 -4.35
N GLU A 4 -16.38 9.63 -4.00
CA GLU A 4 -15.74 8.75 -3.00
C GLU A 4 -14.25 8.54 -3.33
N VAL A 5 -13.39 8.72 -2.32
CA VAL A 5 -11.94 8.49 -2.43
C VAL A 5 -11.68 7.00 -2.32
N THR A 6 -11.35 6.37 -3.44
CA THR A 6 -11.02 4.96 -3.51
C THR A 6 -9.51 4.73 -3.39
N LYS A 7 -9.09 3.51 -3.03
CA LYS A 7 -7.67 3.11 -3.04
C LYS A 7 -7.00 3.39 -4.39
N ILE A 8 -7.71 3.17 -5.50
CA ILE A 8 -7.21 3.45 -6.85
C ILE A 8 -6.96 4.96 -7.04
N LYS A 9 -7.89 5.83 -6.62
CA LYS A 9 -7.71 7.29 -6.72
C LYS A 9 -6.54 7.78 -5.86
N ALA A 10 -6.44 7.32 -4.61
CA ALA A 10 -5.34 7.64 -3.71
C ALA A 10 -3.98 7.19 -4.29
N ARG A 11 -3.91 5.96 -4.82
CA ARG A 11 -2.72 5.43 -5.50
C ARG A 11 -2.36 6.27 -6.74
N GLN A 12 -3.33 6.63 -7.56
CA GLN A 12 -3.13 7.48 -8.73
C GLN A 12 -2.57 8.86 -8.35
N ARG A 13 -3.10 9.50 -7.30
CA ARG A 13 -2.57 10.76 -6.79
C ARG A 13 -1.09 10.62 -6.41
N ASN A 14 -0.72 9.57 -5.66
CA ASN A 14 0.68 9.34 -5.28
C ASN A 14 1.59 9.07 -6.49
N LEU A 15 1.14 8.28 -7.47
CA LEU A 15 1.86 8.06 -8.73
C LEU A 15 2.06 9.38 -9.51
N GLN A 16 1.06 10.27 -9.53
CA GLN A 16 1.17 11.56 -10.18
C GLN A 16 2.27 12.43 -9.53
N LEU A 17 2.29 12.53 -8.19
CA LEU A 17 3.34 13.28 -7.51
C LEU A 17 4.71 12.64 -7.66
N LYS A 18 4.78 11.31 -7.77
CA LYS A 18 6.02 10.62 -8.13
C LYS A 18 6.51 11.04 -9.50
N MET A 19 5.64 11.12 -10.51
CA MET A 19 5.99 11.64 -11.83
C MET A 19 6.45 13.10 -11.80
N VAL A 20 5.80 13.95 -11.00
CA VAL A 20 6.23 15.35 -10.78
C VAL A 20 7.65 15.38 -10.21
N ARG A 21 7.93 14.64 -9.14
CA ARG A 21 9.28 14.59 -8.54
C ARG A 21 10.34 14.11 -9.53
N GLN A 22 10.02 13.09 -10.33
CA GLN A 22 10.93 12.59 -11.37
C GLN A 22 11.16 13.63 -12.49
N TYR A 23 10.15 14.44 -12.81
CA TYR A 23 10.27 15.51 -13.80
C TYR A 23 11.11 16.69 -13.27
N VAL A 24 10.87 17.12 -12.03
CA VAL A 24 11.66 18.15 -11.34
C VAL A 24 13.13 17.71 -11.22
N ALA A 25 13.39 16.43 -10.99
CA ALA A 25 14.72 15.84 -10.98
C ALA A 25 15.32 15.58 -12.38
N GLU A 26 14.71 16.10 -13.44
CA GLU A 26 15.13 16.01 -14.84
C GLU A 26 15.33 14.57 -15.37
N GLN A 27 14.63 13.59 -14.78
CA GLN A 27 14.79 12.17 -15.14
C GLN A 27 14.06 11.78 -16.44
N PHE A 28 13.24 12.67 -16.98
CA PHE A 28 12.55 12.51 -18.27
C PHE A 28 12.01 13.86 -18.79
N GLN A 29 11.57 13.88 -20.04
CA GLN A 29 10.88 15.00 -20.67
C GLN A 29 9.40 14.66 -20.96
N LEU A 30 8.49 15.64 -20.87
CA LEU A 30 7.04 15.43 -21.00
C LEU A 30 6.57 14.83 -22.34
N ASN A 31 7.41 14.92 -23.38
CA ASN A 31 7.15 14.38 -24.71
C ASN A 31 7.83 13.03 -24.97
N ASP A 32 8.51 12.47 -23.96
CA ASP A 32 9.15 11.18 -24.06
C ASP A 32 8.14 10.05 -24.32
N LYS A 33 8.67 8.98 -24.91
CA LYS A 33 7.95 7.75 -25.20
C LYS A 33 8.55 6.62 -24.37
N PHE A 34 7.72 5.94 -23.60
CA PHE A 34 8.16 4.93 -22.65
C PHE A 34 7.78 3.53 -23.11
N THR A 35 8.64 2.53 -22.84
CA THR A 35 8.19 1.13 -22.73
C THR A 35 7.53 0.90 -21.38
N GLU A 36 6.90 -0.26 -21.21
CA GLU A 36 6.33 -0.66 -19.92
C GLU A 36 7.41 -0.76 -18.83
N ASP A 37 8.54 -1.40 -19.12
CA ASP A 37 9.68 -1.48 -18.19
C ASP A 37 10.21 -0.10 -17.78
N GLN A 38 10.22 0.87 -18.72
CA GLN A 38 10.62 2.23 -18.40
C GLN A 38 9.61 2.92 -17.47
N ILE A 39 8.30 2.64 -17.60
CA ILE A 39 7.28 3.16 -16.69
C ILE A 39 7.47 2.57 -15.29
N ILE A 40 7.67 1.25 -15.20
CA ILE A 40 7.95 0.54 -13.96
C ILE A 40 9.17 1.16 -13.28
N MET A 41 10.31 1.21 -13.97
CA MET A 41 11.57 1.60 -13.37
C MET A 41 11.68 3.11 -13.07
N LYS A 42 11.12 3.99 -13.91
CA LYS A 42 11.21 5.44 -13.69
C LYS A 42 10.17 5.94 -12.69
N PHE A 43 8.96 5.40 -12.73
CA PHE A 43 7.83 5.91 -11.96
C PHE A 43 7.43 4.97 -10.82
N TYR A 44 8.17 3.88 -10.60
CA TYR A 44 7.95 2.89 -9.55
C TYR A 44 6.51 2.37 -9.56
N PHE A 45 6.01 2.06 -10.75
CA PHE A 45 4.73 1.38 -10.92
C PHE A 45 4.90 -0.06 -10.41
N ARG A 46 4.01 -0.46 -9.51
CA ARG A 46 3.84 -1.86 -9.12
C ARG A 46 3.14 -2.63 -10.23
N GLN A 47 3.25 -3.95 -10.23
CA GLN A 47 2.52 -4.81 -11.19
C GLN A 47 1.00 -4.58 -11.14
N SER A 48 0.45 -4.31 -9.95
CA SER A 48 -0.95 -3.94 -9.77
C SER A 48 -1.31 -2.57 -10.40
N ASP A 49 -0.38 -1.63 -10.45
CA ASP A 49 -0.57 -0.30 -11.06
C ASP A 49 -0.67 -0.41 -12.59
N LEU A 50 0.03 -1.36 -13.20
CA LEU A 50 -0.04 -1.59 -14.65
C LEU A 50 -1.46 -1.98 -15.10
N THR A 51 -2.15 -2.75 -14.27
CA THR A 51 -3.52 -3.19 -14.53
C THR A 51 -4.54 -2.09 -14.19
N SER A 52 -4.39 -1.46 -13.02
CA SER A 52 -5.41 -0.56 -12.46
C SER A 52 -5.28 0.91 -12.86
N SER A 53 -4.06 1.38 -13.16
CA SER A 53 -3.75 2.80 -13.23
C SER A 53 -2.98 3.23 -14.49
N LEU A 54 -2.33 2.33 -15.21
CA LEU A 54 -1.57 2.68 -16.43
C LEU A 54 -2.38 3.48 -17.45
N LYS A 55 -3.61 3.04 -17.72
CA LYS A 55 -4.53 3.71 -18.66
C LYS A 55 -5.01 5.07 -18.14
N HIS A 56 -4.91 5.36 -16.85
CA HIS A 56 -5.22 6.68 -16.32
C HIS A 56 -4.15 7.71 -16.75
N PHE A 57 -2.88 7.30 -16.77
CA PHE A 57 -1.76 8.20 -17.04
C PHE A 57 -1.34 8.28 -18.50
N PHE A 58 -1.38 7.14 -19.19
CA PHE A 58 -0.74 6.98 -20.49
C PHE A 58 -1.73 6.59 -21.59
N GLU A 59 -1.39 6.98 -22.81
CA GLU A 59 -1.94 6.46 -24.06
C GLU A 59 -0.90 5.57 -24.73
N LYS A 60 -1.34 4.40 -25.23
CA LYS A 60 -0.48 3.46 -25.95
C LYS A 60 -0.58 3.72 -27.46
N LYS A 61 0.56 3.85 -28.13
CA LYS A 61 0.70 3.96 -29.60
C LYS A 61 1.76 2.97 -30.07
N GLY A 62 1.31 1.85 -30.66
CA GLY A 62 2.19 0.71 -30.92
C GLY A 62 2.73 0.13 -29.62
N ASP A 63 4.05 -0.04 -29.54
CA ASP A 63 4.74 -0.59 -28.35
C ASP A 63 5.22 0.47 -27.36
N ARG A 64 4.77 1.72 -27.52
CA ARG A 64 5.21 2.86 -26.70
C ARG A 64 4.03 3.56 -26.04
N TYR A 65 4.30 4.11 -24.87
CA TYR A 65 3.37 4.88 -24.05
C TYR A 65 3.78 6.35 -24.02
N THR A 66 2.80 7.25 -24.07
CA THR A 66 2.97 8.70 -23.88
C THR A 66 1.98 9.21 -22.86
N PHE A 67 2.34 10.22 -22.07
CA PHE A 67 1.40 10.86 -21.16
C PHE A 67 0.17 11.38 -21.90
N LYS A 68 -1.00 11.17 -21.29
CA LYS A 68 -2.23 11.88 -21.67
C LYS A 68 -2.03 13.38 -21.51
N LYS A 69 -2.68 14.17 -22.37
CA LYS A 69 -2.57 15.64 -22.33
C LYS A 69 -2.86 16.22 -20.94
N GLY A 70 -3.98 15.85 -20.31
CA GLY A 70 -4.33 16.37 -18.98
C GLY A 70 -3.33 15.98 -17.88
N ILE A 71 -2.67 14.83 -18.01
CA ILE A 71 -1.64 14.39 -17.06
C ILE A 71 -0.35 15.18 -17.27
N ARG A 72 0.03 15.39 -18.53
CA ARG A 72 1.16 16.24 -18.89
C ARG A 72 1.00 17.65 -18.36
N ASP A 73 -0.17 18.25 -18.57
CA ASP A 73 -0.48 19.61 -18.13
C ASP A 73 -0.43 19.72 -16.59
N LYS A 74 -0.94 18.72 -15.88
CA LYS A 74 -0.84 18.63 -14.41
C LYS A 74 0.61 18.52 -13.93
N ILE A 75 1.41 17.63 -14.53
CA ILE A 75 2.82 17.47 -14.17
C ILE A 75 3.55 18.79 -14.35
N PHE A 76 3.39 19.45 -15.50
CA PHE A 76 4.01 20.74 -15.78
C PHE A 76 3.59 21.82 -14.79
N SER A 77 2.27 21.96 -14.55
CA SER A 77 1.73 22.97 -13.64
C SER A 77 2.25 22.81 -12.22
N ILE A 78 2.19 21.60 -11.67
CA ILE A 78 2.65 21.34 -10.29
C ILE A 78 4.16 21.57 -10.18
N SER A 79 4.93 21.16 -11.20
CA SER A 79 6.38 21.34 -11.21
C SER A 79 6.78 22.82 -11.23
N ASN A 80 6.04 23.66 -11.95
CA ASN A 80 6.28 25.10 -11.94
C ASN A 80 5.97 25.72 -10.58
N ILE A 81 4.85 25.37 -9.96
CA ILE A 81 4.49 25.83 -8.61
C ILE A 81 5.59 25.45 -7.62
N HIS A 82 6.00 24.17 -7.64
CA HIS A 82 7.08 23.67 -6.80
C HIS A 82 8.39 24.45 -7.00
N ASN A 83 8.84 24.60 -8.25
CA ASN A 83 10.09 25.29 -8.56
C ASN A 83 10.03 26.78 -8.19
N THR A 84 8.90 27.45 -8.41
CA THR A 84 8.71 28.84 -7.99
C THR A 84 8.86 28.95 -6.48
N LEU A 85 8.08 28.17 -5.71
CA LEU A 85 8.10 28.21 -4.25
C LEU A 85 9.47 27.81 -3.70
N LYS A 86 10.11 26.75 -4.20
CA LYS A 86 11.44 26.33 -3.74
C LYS A 86 12.53 27.38 -3.93
N ASN A 87 12.39 28.26 -4.91
CA ASN A 87 13.32 29.35 -5.17
C ASN A 87 12.93 30.67 -4.48
N GLU A 88 11.78 30.73 -3.78
CA GLU A 88 11.43 31.89 -2.95
C GLU A 88 12.36 31.96 -1.72
N PRO A 89 13.00 33.12 -1.44
CA PRO A 89 13.91 33.26 -0.30
C PRO A 89 13.28 32.91 1.05
N SER A 90 11.98 33.13 1.22
CA SER A 90 11.24 32.89 2.46
C SER A 90 10.80 31.43 2.65
N SER A 91 11.04 30.54 1.69
CA SER A 91 10.51 29.17 1.76
C SER A 91 11.18 28.33 2.84
N ASP A 92 12.49 28.43 2.99
CA ASP A 92 13.20 27.72 4.07
C ASP A 92 12.81 28.27 5.45
N GLU A 93 12.60 29.59 5.56
CA GLU A 93 12.09 30.21 6.80
C GLU A 93 10.70 29.69 7.15
N LEU A 94 9.78 29.60 6.17
CA LEU A 94 8.44 29.07 6.37
C LEU A 94 8.44 27.61 6.82
N VAL A 95 9.28 26.77 6.18
CA VAL A 95 9.41 25.36 6.55
C VAL A 95 9.94 25.22 7.98
N ASN A 96 10.99 25.98 8.33
CA ASN A 96 11.59 25.92 9.66
C ASN A 96 10.63 26.44 10.74
N ASP A 97 9.91 27.53 10.51
CA ASP A 97 8.88 28.04 11.44
C ASP A 97 7.81 26.97 11.68
N TYR A 98 7.30 26.32 10.62
CA TYR A 98 6.33 25.23 10.78
C TYR A 98 6.90 24.07 11.63
N LEU A 99 8.11 23.60 11.32
CA LEU A 99 8.74 22.48 12.02
C LEU A 99 8.97 22.76 13.51
N GLU A 100 9.45 23.95 13.85
CA GLU A 100 9.71 24.34 15.25
C GLU A 100 8.42 24.46 16.06
N ASN A 101 7.42 25.15 15.50
CA ASN A 101 6.15 25.35 16.20
C ASN A 101 5.33 24.06 16.28
N PHE A 102 5.38 23.18 15.27
CA PHE A 102 4.62 21.93 15.28
C PHE A 102 5.04 21.02 16.45
N LYS A 103 6.34 20.95 16.77
CA LYS A 103 6.83 20.17 17.91
C LYS A 103 6.20 20.63 19.22
N SER A 104 6.27 21.94 19.50
CA SER A 104 5.70 22.52 20.72
C SER A 104 4.18 22.38 20.76
N PHE A 105 3.51 22.60 19.62
CA PHE A 105 2.08 22.38 19.46
C PHE A 105 1.70 20.93 19.78
N SER A 106 2.38 19.95 19.18
CA SER A 106 2.08 18.54 19.30
C SER A 106 2.22 18.06 20.75
N GLU A 107 3.31 18.45 21.43
CA GLU A 107 3.51 18.15 22.85
C GLU A 107 2.40 18.74 23.73
N GLN A 108 2.02 20.00 23.51
CA GLN A 108 0.96 20.65 24.29
C GLN A 108 -0.43 20.07 24.03
N TYR A 109 -0.73 19.76 22.76
CA TYR A 109 -2.01 19.18 22.36
C TYR A 109 -2.19 17.76 22.90
N LEU A 110 -1.18 16.90 22.77
CA LEU A 110 -1.23 15.51 23.26
C LEU A 110 -1.29 15.42 24.79
N ASN A 111 -0.70 16.39 25.51
CA ASN A 111 -0.79 16.43 26.97
C ASN A 111 -2.16 16.95 27.47
N ASN A 112 -2.96 17.59 26.61
CA ASN A 112 -4.23 18.21 26.97
C ASN A 112 -5.39 17.77 26.06
N ILE A 113 -5.39 16.53 25.56
CA ILE A 113 -6.33 16.05 24.53
C ILE A 113 -7.81 16.35 24.85
N PHE A 114 -8.19 16.36 26.13
CA PHE A 114 -9.57 16.62 26.56
C PHE A 114 -9.95 18.11 26.63
N ASP A 115 -8.99 19.02 26.78
CA ASP A 115 -9.20 20.48 26.91
C ASP A 115 -8.52 21.31 25.80
N GLY A 116 -7.83 20.64 24.86
CA GLY A 116 -6.88 21.23 23.91
C GLY A 116 -7.47 21.83 22.63
N SER A 117 -8.77 22.10 22.57
CA SER A 117 -9.42 22.64 21.35
C SER A 117 -8.83 23.99 20.93
N ASN A 118 -8.54 24.87 21.89
CA ASN A 118 -7.97 26.19 21.60
C ASN A 118 -6.53 26.09 21.06
N ILE A 119 -5.73 25.12 21.56
CA ILE A 119 -4.35 24.90 21.12
C ILE A 119 -4.32 24.49 19.65
N TYR A 120 -5.22 23.57 19.27
CA TYR A 120 -5.40 23.16 17.88
C TYR A 120 -5.84 24.31 16.99
N ASP A 121 -6.89 25.03 17.38
CA ASP A 121 -7.44 26.12 16.59
C ASP A 121 -6.43 27.24 16.35
N ASP A 122 -5.63 27.59 17.38
CA ASP A 122 -4.60 28.62 17.28
C ASP A 122 -3.47 28.21 16.33
N PHE A 123 -3.01 26.95 16.42
CA PHE A 123 -2.00 26.42 15.51
C PHE A 123 -2.53 26.37 14.07
N TYR A 124 -3.74 25.83 13.88
CA TYR A 124 -4.35 25.71 12.55
C TYR A 124 -4.53 27.08 11.90
N LYS A 125 -5.10 28.06 12.62
CA LYS A 125 -5.27 29.45 12.12
C LYS A 125 -3.94 30.11 11.77
N LYS A 126 -2.89 29.88 12.56
CA LYS A 126 -1.54 30.42 12.27
C LYS A 126 -1.04 29.97 10.90
N TYR A 127 -1.26 28.70 10.53
CA TYR A 127 -0.69 28.10 9.31
C TYR A 127 -1.67 27.88 8.16
N GLN A 128 -2.96 28.20 8.35
CA GLN A 128 -4.03 28.00 7.38
C GLN A 128 -3.66 28.50 5.97
N SER A 129 -3.13 29.72 5.87
CA SER A 129 -2.72 30.34 4.60
C SER A 129 -1.39 29.81 4.03
N SER A 130 -0.64 29.03 4.81
CA SER A 130 0.67 28.49 4.45
C SER A 130 0.62 27.02 4.03
N PHE A 131 -0.45 26.29 4.34
CA PHE A 131 -0.55 24.86 4.06
C PHE A 131 -0.37 24.52 2.58
N GLU A 132 -0.97 25.30 1.67
CA GLU A 132 -0.79 25.10 0.24
C GLU A 132 0.68 25.27 -0.19
N LYS A 133 1.37 26.28 0.34
CA LYS A 133 2.80 26.48 0.05
C LYS A 133 3.64 25.31 0.57
N LEU A 134 3.45 24.94 1.83
CA LEU A 134 4.17 23.82 2.47
C LEU A 134 3.92 22.50 1.72
N HIS A 135 2.69 22.27 1.26
CA HIS A 135 2.31 21.12 0.45
C HIS A 135 3.11 21.07 -0.86
N TRP A 136 3.10 22.15 -1.64
CA TRP A 136 3.77 22.17 -2.93
C TRP A 136 5.30 22.24 -2.83
N ILE A 137 5.84 22.83 -1.77
CA ILE A 137 7.28 22.79 -1.45
C ILE A 137 7.74 21.34 -1.21
N SER A 138 6.91 20.53 -0.55
CA SER A 138 7.29 19.19 -0.12
C SER A 138 6.96 18.06 -1.10
N LEU A 139 5.98 18.26 -2.00
CA LEU A 139 5.48 17.23 -2.93
C LEU A 139 5.20 15.89 -2.24
N PRO A 140 4.32 15.87 -1.22
CA PRO A 140 4.22 14.78 -0.25
C PRO A 140 3.64 13.50 -0.86
N GLU A 141 4.11 12.34 -0.42
CA GLU A 141 3.47 11.04 -0.69
C GLU A 141 2.86 10.53 0.62
N TYR A 142 1.53 10.51 0.71
CA TYR A 142 0.81 10.08 1.92
C TYR A 142 0.31 8.65 1.78
N GLU A 143 0.10 7.97 2.91
CA GLU A 143 -0.52 6.65 2.89
C GLU A 143 -1.92 6.69 2.27
N GLU A 144 -2.23 5.68 1.44
CA GLU A 144 -3.53 5.61 0.75
C GLU A 144 -4.70 5.58 1.72
N ASN A 145 -4.54 4.89 2.85
CA ASN A 145 -5.56 4.80 3.89
C ASN A 145 -5.84 6.15 4.57
N MET A 146 -4.85 7.04 4.68
CA MET A 146 -5.06 8.38 5.24
C MET A 146 -6.03 9.19 4.39
N MET A 147 -5.87 9.15 3.06
CA MET A 147 -6.76 9.83 2.11
C MET A 147 -8.16 9.18 2.04
N ILE A 148 -8.23 7.85 2.18
CA ILE A 148 -9.52 7.14 2.21
C ILE A 148 -10.28 7.50 3.49
N ASN A 149 -9.62 7.46 4.65
CA ASN A 149 -10.24 7.75 5.94
C ASN A 149 -10.66 9.23 6.05
N SER A 150 -9.90 10.16 5.47
CA SER A 150 -10.31 11.57 5.38
C SER A 150 -11.38 11.83 4.33
N SER A 151 -11.68 10.84 3.47
CA SER A 151 -12.58 10.97 2.31
C SER A 151 -12.23 12.14 1.38
N LEU A 152 -10.96 12.55 1.37
CA LEU A 152 -10.48 13.72 0.65
C LEU A 152 -9.05 13.49 0.13
N LEU A 153 -8.83 13.73 -1.16
CA LEU A 153 -7.47 13.87 -1.69
C LEU A 153 -6.92 15.25 -1.33
N PRO A 154 -5.62 15.38 -0.97
CA PRO A 154 -5.06 16.66 -0.54
C PRO A 154 -5.32 17.79 -1.53
N GLU A 155 -5.10 17.54 -2.82
CA GLU A 155 -5.20 18.56 -3.87
C GLU A 155 -6.64 18.93 -4.24
N ASP A 156 -7.65 18.19 -3.78
CA ASP A 156 -9.05 18.55 -4.01
C ASP A 156 -9.48 19.70 -3.08
N ASN A 157 -8.92 19.75 -1.86
CA ASN A 157 -9.05 20.87 -0.93
C ASN A 157 -7.93 20.82 0.13
N ILE A 158 -6.80 21.48 -0.14
CA ILE A 158 -5.59 21.39 0.71
C ILE A 158 -5.87 21.89 2.13
N GLU A 159 -6.55 23.01 2.25
CA GLU A 159 -6.87 23.61 3.55
C GLU A 159 -7.71 22.66 4.42
N GLN A 160 -8.77 22.09 3.83
CA GLN A 160 -9.62 21.14 4.52
C GLN A 160 -8.91 19.81 4.82
N TYR A 161 -8.05 19.34 3.92
CA TYR A 161 -7.28 18.11 4.14
C TYR A 161 -6.39 18.22 5.38
N TYR A 162 -5.74 19.36 5.58
CA TYR A 162 -4.90 19.60 6.76
C TYR A 162 -5.68 20.00 8.01
N ASN A 163 -7.01 20.04 7.97
CA ASN A 163 -7.83 20.30 9.16
C ASN A 163 -8.03 19.03 10.01
N HIS A 164 -6.92 18.35 10.30
CA HIS A 164 -6.87 17.25 11.25
C HIS A 164 -5.46 17.09 11.82
N TYR A 165 -5.33 16.69 13.09
CA TYR A 165 -4.03 16.50 13.75
C TYR A 165 -3.09 15.59 12.95
N HIS A 166 -3.53 14.38 12.59
CA HIS A 166 -2.69 13.41 11.86
C HIS A 166 -2.24 13.89 10.48
N THR A 167 -3.03 14.70 9.78
CA THR A 167 -2.60 15.25 8.48
C THR A 167 -1.56 16.36 8.64
N LEU A 168 -1.63 17.12 9.75
CA LEU A 168 -0.60 18.09 10.11
C LEU A 168 0.70 17.40 10.53
N GLU A 169 0.58 16.29 11.28
CA GLU A 169 1.68 15.40 11.65
C GLU A 169 2.34 14.78 10.41
N ASP A 170 1.56 14.29 9.46
CA ASP A 170 2.06 13.80 8.18
C ASP A 170 2.83 14.88 7.41
N LEU A 171 2.31 16.11 7.34
CA LEU A 171 3.02 17.23 6.72
C LEU A 171 4.34 17.52 7.44
N TYR A 172 4.34 17.53 8.77
CA TYR A 172 5.55 17.68 9.58
C TYR A 172 6.57 16.58 9.28
N ASN A 173 6.13 15.32 9.21
CA ASN A 173 6.97 14.17 8.92
C ASN A 173 7.52 14.22 7.48
N VAL A 174 6.77 14.72 6.51
CA VAL A 174 7.31 14.94 5.15
C VAL A 174 8.38 16.04 5.17
N LEU A 175 8.08 17.18 5.80
CA LEU A 175 8.98 18.34 5.82
C LEU A 175 10.29 18.06 6.58
N ASN A 176 10.25 17.29 7.66
CA ASN A 176 11.44 16.91 8.43
C ASN A 176 12.19 15.70 7.84
N GLY A 177 11.65 15.08 6.79
CA GLY A 177 12.23 13.92 6.13
C GLY A 177 12.07 12.59 6.86
N THR A 178 11.19 12.48 7.85
CA THR A 178 10.83 11.19 8.48
C THR A 178 9.94 10.37 7.56
N LEU A 179 8.94 11.01 6.96
CA LEU A 179 8.09 10.43 5.93
C LEU A 179 8.63 10.83 4.55
N LYS A 180 9.41 9.95 3.93
CA LYS A 180 9.96 10.20 2.59
C LYS A 180 9.12 9.52 1.52
N PRO A 181 8.96 10.14 0.34
CA PRO A 181 8.43 9.43 -0.80
C PRO A 181 9.24 8.16 -1.09
N ASP A 182 8.57 7.02 -1.00
CA ASP A 182 9.22 5.73 -1.15
C ASP A 182 9.29 5.32 -2.62
N ASN A 183 10.49 5.25 -3.16
CA ASN A 183 10.80 4.76 -4.49
C ASN A 183 10.92 3.22 -4.44
N SER A 184 9.86 2.58 -3.97
CA SER A 184 9.82 1.13 -3.73
C SER A 184 8.76 0.45 -4.59
N PHE A 185 9.08 -0.78 -4.96
CA PHE A 185 8.14 -1.74 -5.56
C PHE A 185 7.34 -2.52 -4.50
N LYS A 186 7.61 -2.27 -3.21
CA LYS A 186 7.01 -2.93 -2.05
C LYS A 186 6.94 -4.45 -2.25
N GLY A 187 5.75 -5.03 -2.18
CA GLY A 187 5.51 -6.46 -2.29
C GLY A 187 5.74 -7.08 -3.66
N ASP A 188 6.12 -6.32 -4.69
CA ASP A 188 6.45 -6.92 -5.99
C ASP A 188 7.69 -7.82 -5.89
N ILE A 189 8.58 -7.57 -4.92
CA ILE A 189 9.77 -8.41 -4.68
C ILE A 189 9.42 -9.87 -4.39
N ASN A 190 8.25 -10.13 -3.78
CA ASN A 190 7.78 -11.48 -3.44
C ASN A 190 6.70 -12.02 -4.40
N LEU A 191 6.31 -11.24 -5.41
CA LEU A 191 5.28 -11.61 -6.36
C LEU A 191 5.74 -12.73 -7.31
N ASN A 192 4.85 -13.67 -7.62
CA ASN A 192 5.07 -14.80 -8.55
C ASN A 192 6.20 -15.78 -8.17
N ASN A 193 6.83 -15.62 -7.00
CA ASN A 193 7.83 -16.56 -6.50
C ASN A 193 7.16 -17.84 -6.01
N ARG A 194 7.81 -18.99 -6.26
CA ARG A 194 7.31 -20.31 -5.82
C ARG A 194 7.62 -20.50 -4.35
N LEU A 195 6.58 -20.72 -3.56
CA LEU A 195 6.62 -21.00 -2.14
C LEU A 195 6.09 -22.42 -1.90
N SER A 196 6.59 -23.04 -0.84
CA SER A 196 6.12 -24.33 -0.35
C SER A 196 5.11 -24.13 0.78
N PHE A 197 4.02 -24.87 0.74
CA PHE A 197 3.02 -24.89 1.81
C PHE A 197 2.79 -26.35 2.17
N ARG A 198 3.36 -26.78 3.30
CA ARG A 198 3.35 -28.18 3.72
C ARG A 198 2.35 -28.39 4.83
N VAL A 199 1.37 -29.27 4.58
CA VAL A 199 0.28 -29.56 5.51
C VAL A 199 0.23 -31.06 5.77
N TYR A 200 0.13 -31.44 7.04
CA TYR A 200 -0.10 -32.83 7.41
C TYR A 200 -1.53 -33.27 7.05
N SER A 201 -1.63 -34.41 6.36
CA SER A 201 -2.88 -35.09 6.09
C SER A 201 -2.92 -36.42 6.83
N ARG A 202 -3.88 -36.57 7.75
CA ARG A 202 -4.09 -37.83 8.46
C ARG A 202 -4.54 -38.95 7.52
N ARG A 203 -5.32 -38.64 6.51
CA ARG A 203 -5.78 -39.58 5.48
C ARG A 203 -4.60 -40.32 4.83
N TRP A 204 -3.50 -39.61 4.59
CA TRP A 204 -2.30 -40.16 3.97
C TRP A 204 -1.20 -40.53 4.96
N GLY A 205 -1.28 -40.02 6.20
CA GLY A 205 -0.30 -40.25 7.26
C GLY A 205 1.02 -39.50 7.07
N HIS A 206 1.10 -38.58 6.11
CA HIS A 206 2.28 -37.77 5.83
C HIS A 206 1.91 -36.32 5.50
N GLU A 207 2.93 -35.49 5.27
CA GLU A 207 2.74 -34.13 4.79
C GLU A 207 2.56 -34.11 3.28
N ASP A 208 1.58 -33.34 2.82
CA ASP A 208 1.40 -32.98 1.42
C ASP A 208 1.99 -31.59 1.17
N THR A 209 2.63 -31.42 0.02
CA THR A 209 3.29 -30.15 -0.34
C THR A 209 2.56 -29.48 -1.48
N TYR A 210 1.98 -28.32 -1.20
CA TYR A 210 1.36 -27.42 -2.16
C TYR A 210 2.40 -26.40 -2.63
N THR A 211 2.47 -26.14 -3.94
CA THR A 211 3.21 -24.98 -4.45
C THR A 211 2.27 -23.78 -4.46
N ILE A 212 2.66 -22.70 -3.80
CA ILE A 212 1.89 -21.45 -3.73
C ILE A 212 2.70 -20.31 -4.33
N GLN A 213 2.04 -19.38 -5.01
CA GLN A 213 2.63 -18.13 -5.48
C GLN A 213 1.70 -16.97 -5.12
N ARG A 214 2.23 -15.88 -4.55
CA ARG A 214 1.47 -14.64 -4.42
C ARG A 214 1.26 -14.03 -5.81
N ARG A 215 0.01 -13.68 -6.13
CA ARG A 215 -0.40 -12.93 -7.33
C ARG A 215 -0.97 -11.57 -6.90
N ILE A 216 -1.20 -10.69 -7.87
CA ILE A 216 -1.67 -9.30 -7.62
C ILE A 216 -3.06 -9.23 -6.97
N ASP A 217 -3.83 -10.31 -7.05
CA ASP A 217 -5.21 -10.42 -6.60
C ASP A 217 -5.46 -11.59 -5.64
N GLY A 218 -4.47 -12.46 -5.40
CA GLY A 218 -4.65 -13.61 -4.51
C GLY A 218 -3.47 -14.58 -4.49
N TRP A 219 -3.76 -15.86 -4.31
CA TRP A 219 -2.79 -16.95 -4.23
C TRP A 219 -2.98 -17.92 -5.40
N HIS A 220 -1.96 -18.12 -6.23
CA HIS A 220 -1.98 -19.21 -7.19
C HIS A 220 -1.50 -20.50 -6.52
N VAL A 221 -2.29 -21.55 -6.59
CA VAL A 221 -2.01 -22.86 -6.00
C VAL A 221 -1.78 -23.88 -7.10
N GLN A 222 -0.72 -24.66 -6.92
CA GLN A 222 -0.41 -25.83 -7.74
C GLN A 222 -0.27 -27.08 -6.88
N HIS A 223 -1.06 -28.09 -7.20
CA HIS A 223 -1.10 -29.40 -6.56
C HIS A 223 -1.61 -30.47 -7.54
N LEU A 224 -1.61 -31.74 -7.13
CA LEU A 224 -1.99 -32.87 -7.98
C LEU A 224 -3.44 -32.76 -8.50
N SER A 225 -4.37 -32.38 -7.63
CA SER A 225 -5.82 -32.46 -7.92
C SER A 225 -6.43 -31.12 -8.34
N ILE A 226 -6.25 -30.08 -7.52
CA ILE A 226 -6.92 -28.79 -7.71
C ILE A 226 -5.86 -27.70 -7.85
N ASN A 227 -5.89 -27.00 -8.99
CA ASN A 227 -4.96 -25.95 -9.36
C ASN A 227 -5.74 -24.68 -9.68
N GLY A 228 -5.16 -23.50 -9.44
CA GLY A 228 -5.78 -22.26 -9.88
C GLY A 228 -5.52 -21.08 -8.96
N LEU A 229 -6.26 -20.01 -9.19
CA LEU A 229 -6.21 -18.79 -8.37
C LEU A 229 -7.20 -18.90 -7.22
N SER A 230 -6.73 -18.65 -6.01
CA SER A 230 -7.53 -18.45 -4.80
C SER A 230 -7.53 -16.97 -4.46
N ASP A 231 -8.58 -16.52 -3.77
CA ASP A 231 -8.68 -15.17 -3.22
C ASP A 231 -7.59 -14.92 -2.18
N LYS A 232 -7.43 -13.67 -1.73
CA LYS A 232 -6.40 -13.26 -0.76
C LYS A 232 -6.51 -13.99 0.59
N ASP A 233 -7.72 -14.38 0.97
CA ASP A 233 -7.99 -15.19 2.16
C ASP A 233 -7.81 -16.70 1.91
N GLY A 234 -7.38 -17.11 0.71
CA GLY A 234 -7.24 -18.51 0.32
C GLY A 234 -8.52 -19.18 -0.17
N SER A 235 -9.67 -18.51 -0.15
CA SER A 235 -10.92 -19.05 -0.69
C SER A 235 -10.74 -19.46 -2.15
N GLY A 236 -11.20 -20.67 -2.50
CA GLY A 236 -10.97 -21.28 -3.81
C GLY A 236 -9.99 -22.47 -3.76
N PRO A 237 -9.15 -22.69 -4.78
CA PRO A 237 -8.29 -23.85 -4.93
C PRO A 237 -7.47 -24.24 -3.69
N LEU A 238 -6.96 -23.29 -2.90
CA LEU A 238 -6.19 -23.60 -1.69
C LEU A 238 -7.04 -24.37 -0.68
N LEU A 239 -8.15 -23.78 -0.22
CA LEU A 239 -9.01 -24.41 0.78
C LEU A 239 -9.77 -25.61 0.19
N MET A 240 -10.08 -25.60 -1.12
CA MET A 240 -10.71 -26.74 -1.79
C MET A 240 -9.81 -27.98 -1.80
N ASN A 241 -8.48 -27.84 -1.92
CA ASN A 241 -7.57 -28.99 -1.77
C ASN A 241 -7.63 -29.55 -0.35
N LEU A 242 -7.58 -28.69 0.67
CA LEU A 242 -7.65 -29.12 2.07
C LEU A 242 -8.96 -29.86 2.38
N ASP A 243 -10.07 -29.31 1.89
CA ASP A 243 -11.40 -29.91 2.04
C ASP A 243 -11.52 -31.24 1.27
N HIS A 244 -10.94 -31.33 0.06
CA HIS A 244 -10.89 -32.58 -0.72
C HIS A 244 -10.14 -33.69 0.02
N ASP A 245 -9.06 -33.33 0.73
CA ASP A 245 -8.26 -34.27 1.53
C ASP A 245 -8.81 -34.46 2.95
N SER A 246 -9.99 -33.89 3.24
CA SER A 246 -10.70 -34.01 4.52
C SER A 246 -9.92 -33.48 5.73
N ILE A 247 -9.01 -32.52 5.49
CA ILE A 247 -8.18 -31.91 6.51
C ILE A 247 -9.04 -30.99 7.39
N GLN A 248 -8.93 -31.14 8.71
CA GLN A 248 -9.64 -30.36 9.72
C GLN A 248 -8.78 -29.18 10.18
N TYR A 249 -9.35 -27.97 10.11
CA TYR A 249 -8.68 -26.74 10.48
C TYR A 249 -9.67 -25.62 10.78
N PRO A 250 -9.27 -24.58 11.54
CA PRO A 250 -10.13 -23.44 11.86
C PRO A 250 -10.31 -22.53 10.63
N LYS A 251 -11.28 -22.86 9.76
CA LYS A 251 -11.48 -22.23 8.44
C LYS A 251 -11.41 -20.70 8.46
N GLU A 252 -12.19 -20.06 9.33
CA GLU A 252 -12.24 -18.59 9.40
C GLU A 252 -10.94 -17.97 9.94
N GLY A 253 -10.26 -18.66 10.87
CA GLY A 253 -8.95 -18.23 11.37
C GLY A 253 -7.86 -18.30 10.30
N ILE A 254 -7.87 -19.36 9.49
CA ILE A 254 -6.94 -19.52 8.36
C ILE A 254 -7.21 -18.48 7.27
N LYS A 255 -8.47 -18.24 6.94
CA LYS A 255 -8.85 -17.19 5.98
C LYS A 255 -8.34 -15.82 6.40
N TYR A 256 -8.57 -15.46 7.67
CA TYR A 256 -8.08 -14.21 8.23
C TYR A 256 -6.56 -14.12 8.16
N ALA A 257 -5.84 -15.16 8.59
CA ALA A 257 -4.37 -15.19 8.57
C ALA A 257 -3.80 -15.05 7.15
N LEU A 258 -4.37 -15.75 6.16
CA LEU A 258 -3.95 -15.67 4.77
C LEU A 258 -4.19 -14.27 4.18
N ASN A 259 -5.34 -13.65 4.48
CA ASN A 259 -5.64 -12.30 4.02
C ASN A 259 -4.69 -11.26 4.65
N VAL A 260 -4.42 -11.37 5.96
CA VAL A 260 -3.46 -10.51 6.65
C VAL A 260 -2.07 -10.67 6.04
N LEU A 261 -1.60 -11.91 5.84
CA LEU A 261 -0.30 -12.17 5.24
C LEU A 261 -0.21 -11.62 3.81
N TRP A 262 -1.26 -11.80 3.00
CA TRP A 262 -1.30 -11.29 1.63
C TRP A 262 -1.14 -9.77 1.61
N ASN A 263 -1.90 -9.05 2.43
CA ASN A 263 -1.86 -7.58 2.48
C ASN A 263 -0.53 -7.06 3.05
N LEU A 264 -0.01 -7.71 4.09
CA LEU A 264 1.30 -7.37 4.65
C LEU A 264 2.42 -7.56 3.61
N ALA A 265 2.39 -8.67 2.89
CA ALA A 265 3.36 -8.98 1.85
C ALA A 265 3.26 -8.02 0.65
N ASP A 266 2.08 -7.46 0.36
CA ASP A 266 1.86 -6.49 -0.72
C ASP A 266 2.33 -5.07 -0.36
N GLU A 267 2.06 -4.65 0.88
CA GLU A 267 2.30 -3.27 1.31
C GLU A 267 3.70 -3.01 1.87
N THR A 268 4.46 -4.07 2.15
CA THR A 268 5.84 -3.99 2.67
C THR A 268 6.85 -4.58 1.69
N ALA A 269 8.12 -4.27 1.86
CA ALA A 269 9.22 -4.90 1.13
C ALA A 269 9.59 -6.28 1.73
N MET A 270 8.59 -7.10 2.10
CA MET A 270 8.77 -8.42 2.67
C MET A 270 9.50 -9.33 1.68
N SER A 271 10.62 -9.93 2.11
CA SER A 271 11.38 -10.84 1.26
C SER A 271 10.62 -12.14 0.98
N VAL A 272 11.06 -12.87 -0.04
CA VAL A 272 10.48 -14.18 -0.39
C VAL A 272 10.66 -15.17 0.76
N GLU A 273 11.80 -15.13 1.45
CA GLU A 273 12.11 -15.98 2.59
C GLU A 273 11.22 -15.69 3.80
N GLU A 274 11.00 -14.41 4.11
CA GLU A 274 10.10 -14.03 5.19
C GLU A 274 8.66 -14.45 4.88
N LEU A 275 8.20 -14.23 3.64
CA LEU A 275 6.90 -14.68 3.18
C LEU A 275 6.75 -16.19 3.28
N GLN A 276 7.78 -16.95 2.88
CA GLN A 276 7.83 -18.41 3.00
C GLN A 276 7.69 -18.87 4.46
N ILE A 277 8.38 -18.23 5.40
CA ILE A 277 8.30 -18.57 6.83
C ILE A 277 6.88 -18.34 7.34
N LYS A 278 6.33 -17.14 7.15
CA LYS A 278 4.97 -16.79 7.63
C LYS A 278 3.88 -17.65 6.98
N LEU A 279 4.03 -17.96 5.70
CA LEU A 279 3.09 -18.85 4.99
C LEU A 279 3.16 -20.28 5.56
N GLN A 280 4.35 -20.77 5.90
CA GLN A 280 4.52 -22.08 6.52
C GLN A 280 4.00 -22.12 7.96
N GLU A 281 4.06 -21.02 8.72
CA GLU A 281 3.43 -20.93 10.06
C GLU A 281 1.92 -21.19 10.00
N ILE A 282 1.24 -20.66 8.97
CA ILE A 282 -0.18 -20.97 8.72
C ILE A 282 -0.39 -22.46 8.42
N ALA A 283 0.49 -23.05 7.60
CA ALA A 283 0.43 -24.48 7.26
C ALA A 283 0.66 -25.39 8.49
N LEU A 284 1.56 -24.99 9.39
CA LEU A 284 1.83 -25.66 10.66
C LEU A 284 0.65 -25.54 11.63
N TRP A 285 -0.06 -24.42 11.62
CA TRP A 285 -1.28 -24.26 12.40
C TRP A 285 -2.37 -25.24 11.94
N ILE A 286 -2.59 -25.33 10.62
CA ILE A 286 -3.51 -26.32 10.03
C ILE A 286 -3.12 -27.74 10.45
N SER A 287 -1.84 -28.09 10.26
CA SER A 287 -1.31 -29.41 10.58
C SER A 287 -1.47 -29.78 12.05
N SER A 288 -1.27 -28.81 12.94
CA SER A 288 -1.44 -29.00 14.39
C SER A 288 -2.89 -29.32 14.74
N VAL A 289 -3.85 -28.60 14.16
CA VAL A 289 -5.29 -28.86 14.40
C VAL A 289 -5.67 -30.23 13.85
N GLU A 290 -5.26 -30.58 12.63
CA GLU A 290 -5.59 -31.87 12.02
C GLU A 290 -5.10 -33.06 12.86
N ARG A 291 -3.90 -32.99 13.43
CA ARG A 291 -3.36 -34.03 14.32
C ARG A 291 -4.21 -34.16 15.59
N VAL A 292 -4.43 -33.04 16.28
CA VAL A 292 -5.17 -32.99 17.54
C VAL A 292 -6.60 -33.53 17.38
N VAL A 293 -7.27 -33.25 16.27
CA VAL A 293 -8.64 -33.74 16.04
C VAL A 293 -8.69 -35.27 16.01
N GLY A 294 -7.66 -35.93 15.46
CA GLY A 294 -7.54 -37.39 15.51
C GLY A 294 -7.25 -37.90 16.92
N ASP A 295 -6.30 -37.27 17.62
CA ASP A 295 -5.83 -37.72 18.94
C ASP A 295 -6.91 -37.68 20.03
N TYR A 296 -7.88 -36.77 19.92
CA TYR A 296 -8.96 -36.61 20.90
C TYR A 296 -10.31 -37.20 20.44
N GLN A 297 -10.35 -37.87 19.30
CA GLN A 297 -11.56 -38.55 18.87
C GLN A 297 -11.85 -39.74 19.80
N PRO A 298 -13.09 -39.89 20.30
CA PRO A 298 -13.45 -41.09 21.03
C PRO A 298 -13.35 -42.33 20.12
N ASP A 299 -12.72 -43.41 20.61
CA ASP A 299 -12.46 -44.64 19.84
C ASP A 299 -13.73 -45.22 19.17
N TRP A 300 -14.88 -45.09 19.82
CA TRP A 300 -16.16 -45.60 19.30
C TRP A 300 -16.74 -44.77 18.15
N CYS A 301 -16.25 -43.55 17.93
CA CYS A 301 -16.81 -42.61 16.95
C CYS A 301 -16.38 -42.96 15.53
N SER A 302 -15.12 -43.37 15.31
CA SER A 302 -14.56 -43.78 14.02
C SER A 302 -15.01 -42.91 12.83
N TYR A 303 -15.14 -41.60 13.06
CA TYR A 303 -15.69 -40.64 12.10
C TYR A 303 -14.65 -40.19 11.06
N TYR A 304 -13.36 -40.29 11.40
CA TYR A 304 -12.25 -39.91 10.53
C TYR A 304 -11.42 -41.14 10.17
#